data_AF-A0A937XK05-F1
#
_entry.id   AF-A0A937XK05-F1
#
_cell.length_a   1.000
_cell.length_b   1.000
_cell.length_c   1.000
_cell.angle_alpha   90.00
_cell.angle_beta   90.00
_cell.angle_gamma   90.00
#
_symmetry.space_group_name_H-M   'P 1'
#
loop_
_entity.id
_entity.type
_entity.pdbx_description
1 polymer ?
#
loop_
_entity_poly.entity_id
_entity_poly.type
_entity_poly.pdbx_seq_one_letter_code
_entity_poly.pdbx_strand_id
1 'polypeptide(L)'
;MTTPSNPREPKRLARAQGSLRIIAGRWRSRQVAVPAIEGLRPTPDRVRQTLFDWLQHFWAGQGQDLSGMRVLDAFAGSGALGFEAASRGASHVSFLEQHPLASQMLARQIASF
;
A
#
# COMPACT_ATOMS: atom_id res chain seq x y z
N MET A 1 -30.28 -17.23 -38.75
CA MET A 1 -28.93 -16.69 -38.96
C MET A 1 -28.34 -16.36 -37.60
N THR A 2 -27.46 -17.21 -37.10
CA THR A 2 -26.79 -17.13 -35.80
C THR A 2 -25.57 -16.20 -35.91
N THR A 3 -25.52 -15.13 -35.13
CA THR A 3 -24.29 -14.34 -34.95
C THR A 3 -23.33 -15.09 -34.02
N PRO A 4 -22.02 -15.18 -34.34
CA PRO A 4 -21.06 -15.89 -33.52
C PRO A 4 -20.67 -15.07 -32.29
N SER A 5 -20.52 -15.75 -31.15
CA SER A 5 -19.98 -15.20 -29.90
C SER A 5 -18.48 -14.92 -30.04
N ASN A 6 -18.06 -13.72 -29.66
CA ASN A 6 -16.65 -13.28 -29.69
C ASN A 6 -15.88 -13.86 -28.49
N PRO A 7 -14.71 -14.51 -28.66
CA PRO A 7 -14.00 -15.15 -27.56
C PRO A 7 -12.99 -14.21 -26.87
N ARG A 8 -13.08 -14.20 -25.52
CA ARG A 8 -12.04 -13.82 -24.55
C ARG A 8 -11.69 -12.33 -24.47
N GLU A 9 -12.59 -11.59 -23.83
CA GLU A 9 -12.24 -10.34 -23.15
C GLU A 9 -11.28 -10.66 -21.98
N PRO A 10 -10.14 -9.97 -21.82
CA PRO A 10 -9.23 -10.21 -20.71
C PRO A 10 -9.98 -9.96 -19.40
N LYS A 11 -9.95 -10.93 -18.47
CA LYS A 11 -10.53 -10.83 -17.12
C LYS A 11 -10.20 -9.45 -16.54
N ARG A 12 -11.21 -8.58 -16.44
CA ARG A 12 -11.16 -7.32 -15.70
C ARG A 12 -10.54 -7.62 -14.33
N LEU A 13 -9.26 -7.31 -14.19
CA LEU A 13 -8.55 -7.37 -12.93
C LEU A 13 -9.41 -6.61 -11.92
N ALA A 14 -9.69 -7.25 -10.78
CA ALA A 14 -10.60 -6.79 -9.75
C ALA A 14 -10.55 -5.26 -9.60
N ARG A 15 -11.66 -4.60 -9.92
CA ARG A 15 -11.81 -3.14 -9.81
C ARG A 15 -11.35 -2.72 -8.42
N ALA A 16 -10.35 -1.86 -8.27
CA ALA A 16 -9.95 -1.36 -6.95
C ALA A 16 -11.19 -0.83 -6.21
N GLN A 17 -11.41 -1.28 -4.97
CA GLN A 17 -12.59 -0.89 -4.18
C GLN A 17 -12.47 0.54 -3.61
N GLY A 18 -11.27 1.14 -3.69
CA GLY A 18 -10.99 2.51 -3.29
C GLY A 18 -9.50 2.84 -3.42
N SER A 19 -9.12 4.02 -2.94
CA SER A 19 -7.72 4.42 -2.79
C SER A 19 -7.45 5.03 -1.43
N LEU A 20 -6.25 4.80 -0.92
CA LEU A 20 -5.69 5.43 0.26
C LEU A 20 -4.68 6.48 -0.17
N ARG A 21 -4.57 7.55 0.61
CA ARG A 21 -3.60 8.62 0.36
C ARG A 21 -2.38 8.45 1.26
N ILE A 22 -1.18 8.68 0.73
CA ILE A 22 0.04 8.84 1.53
C ILE A 22 -0.02 10.18 2.26
N ILE A 23 0.21 10.16 3.57
CA ILE A 23 -0.09 11.27 4.48
C ILE A 23 1.08 12.26 4.52
N ALA A 24 2.32 11.78 4.61
CA ALA A 24 3.51 12.62 4.71
C ALA A 24 4.73 12.03 3.97
N GLY A 25 5.85 12.75 4.03
CA GLY A 25 7.10 12.36 3.37
C GLY A 25 7.15 12.69 1.87
N ARG A 26 8.12 12.12 1.17
CA ARG A 26 8.43 12.45 -0.24
C ARG A 26 7.31 12.11 -1.23
N TRP A 27 6.42 11.19 -0.88
CA TRP A 27 5.28 10.77 -1.71
C TRP A 27 3.94 11.27 -1.17
N ARG A 28 3.94 12.31 -0.32
CA ARG A 28 2.72 12.91 0.22
C ARG A 28 1.68 13.17 -0.86
N SER A 29 0.42 12.87 -0.54
CA SER A 29 -0.75 13.00 -1.40
C SER A 29 -0.84 11.99 -2.56
N ARG A 30 0.16 11.14 -2.77
CA ARG A 30 0.08 10.05 -3.75
C ARG A 30 -0.98 9.02 -3.34
N GLN A 31 -1.67 8.46 -4.33
CA GLN A 31 -2.69 7.44 -4.11
C GLN A 31 -2.13 6.03 -4.17
N VAL A 32 -2.62 5.18 -3.27
CA VAL A 32 -2.37 3.74 -3.16
C VAL A 32 -3.71 3.06 -3.43
N ALA A 33 -3.80 2.28 -4.50
CA ALA A 33 -5.00 1.51 -4.80
C ALA A 33 -5.25 0.45 -3.71
N VAL A 34 -6.52 0.20 -3.40
CA VAL A 34 -6.94 -0.83 -2.45
C VAL A 34 -7.63 -1.97 -3.21
N PRO A 35 -7.17 -3.23 -3.04
CA PRO A 35 -7.72 -4.34 -3.81
C PRO A 35 -9.14 -4.63 -3.35
N ALA A 36 -10.02 -4.97 -4.30
CA ALA A 36 -11.39 -5.36 -4.00
C ALA A 36 -11.48 -6.80 -3.49
N ILE A 37 -11.07 -7.01 -2.24
CA ILE A 37 -11.11 -8.29 -1.56
C ILE A 37 -12.18 -8.21 -0.47
N GLU A 38 -13.04 -9.22 -0.41
CA GLU A 38 -14.07 -9.30 0.62
C GLU A 38 -13.45 -9.35 2.02
N GLY A 39 -14.01 -8.59 2.96
CA GLY A 39 -13.49 -8.48 4.33
C GLY A 39 -12.27 -7.56 4.49
N LEU A 40 -11.74 -6.97 3.40
CA LEU A 40 -10.64 -6.03 3.51
C LEU A 40 -11.11 -4.73 4.18
N ARG A 41 -10.61 -4.47 5.39
CA ARG A 41 -10.89 -3.24 6.13
C ARG A 41 -9.72 -2.26 5.94
N PRO A 42 -9.89 -1.16 5.19
CA PRO A 42 -8.83 -0.17 5.04
C PRO A 42 -8.49 0.47 6.39
N THR A 43 -7.20 0.63 6.67
CA THR A 43 -6.72 1.35 7.87
C THR A 43 -7.01 2.84 7.70
N PRO A 44 -7.85 3.45 8.55
CA PRO A 44 -8.21 4.86 8.41
C PRO A 44 -6.99 5.77 8.49
N ASP A 45 -7.02 6.91 7.78
CA ASP A 45 -5.93 7.90 7.76
C ASP A 45 -5.47 8.29 9.16
N ARG A 46 -6.41 8.53 10.09
CA ARG A 46 -6.10 8.89 11.47
C ARG A 46 -5.32 7.81 12.21
N VAL A 47 -5.65 6.53 12.00
CA VAL A 47 -4.94 5.41 12.64
C VAL A 47 -3.52 5.30 12.09
N ARG A 48 -3.36 5.45 10.77
CA ARG A 48 -2.02 5.48 10.14
C ARG A 48 -1.21 6.67 10.66
N GLN A 49 -1.82 7.85 10.77
CA GLN A 49 -1.16 9.04 11.30
C GLN A 49 -0.69 8.84 12.75
N THR A 50 -1.57 8.40 13.66
CA THR A 50 -1.20 8.12 15.05
C THR A 50 -0.06 7.10 15.15
N LEU A 51 -0.09 6.04 14.35
CA LEU A 51 0.99 5.05 14.31
C LEU A 51 2.34 5.69 13.93
N PHE A 52 2.39 6.48 12.86
CA PHE A 52 3.64 7.11 12.43
C PHE A 52 4.10 8.23 13.36
N ASP A 53 3.19 8.92 14.03
CA ASP A 53 3.54 9.90 15.06
C ASP A 53 4.23 9.21 16.24
N TRP A 54 3.73 8.05 16.70
CA TRP A 54 4.43 7.23 17.68
C TRP A 54 5.77 6.70 17.16
N LEU A 55 5.81 6.23 15.90
CA LEU A 55 7.04 5.67 15.35
C LEU A 55 8.17 6.70 15.33
N GLN A 56 7.85 7.92 14.89
CA GLN A 56 8.80 9.02 14.90
C GLN A 56 9.18 9.42 16.33
N HIS A 57 8.21 9.54 17.24
CA HIS A 57 8.49 9.96 18.62
C HIS A 57 9.45 9.02 19.36
N PHE A 58 9.28 7.70 19.20
CA PHE A 58 10.04 6.71 19.97
C PHE A 58 11.31 6.23 19.27
N TRP A 59 11.34 6.18 17.94
CA TRP A 59 12.45 5.57 17.21
C TRP A 59 13.18 6.49 16.24
N ALA A 60 12.54 7.56 15.78
CA ALA A 60 13.25 8.56 15.02
C ALA A 60 13.92 9.54 16.00
N GLY A 61 15.26 9.48 16.10
CA GLY A 61 16.03 10.39 16.96
C GLY A 61 15.70 11.86 16.68
N GLN A 62 15.96 12.77 17.63
CA GLN A 62 15.56 14.20 17.65
C GLN A 62 15.24 14.85 16.28
N GLY A 63 14.02 14.63 15.75
CA GLY A 63 13.52 15.25 14.53
C GLY A 63 13.94 14.62 13.20
N GLN A 64 14.54 13.43 13.20
CA GLN A 64 14.78 12.67 11.97
C GLN A 64 13.49 12.01 11.48
N ASP A 65 13.44 11.76 10.19
CA ASP A 65 12.46 10.89 9.55
C ASP A 65 12.81 9.41 9.85
N LEU A 66 12.16 8.44 9.22
CA LEU A 66 12.51 7.01 9.39
C LEU A 66 13.81 6.62 8.66
N SER A 67 14.72 7.57 8.41
CA SER A 67 16.00 7.33 7.75
C SER A 67 16.82 6.25 8.45
N GLY A 68 17.48 5.43 7.65
CA GLY A 68 18.29 4.30 8.13
C GLY A 68 17.46 3.09 8.62
N MET A 69 16.17 3.26 8.93
CA MET A 69 15.34 2.17 9.44
C MET A 69 14.96 1.17 8.34
N ARG A 70 14.98 -0.12 8.69
CA ARG A 70 14.44 -1.21 7.86
C ARG A 70 13.08 -1.63 8.43
N VAL A 71 12.05 -1.64 7.59
CA VAL A 71 10.67 -1.89 8.00
C VAL A 71 10.15 -3.18 7.37
N LEU A 72 9.39 -3.95 8.15
CA LEU A 72 8.59 -5.08 7.67
C LEU A 72 7.11 -4.73 7.79
N ASP A 73 6.41 -4.71 6.67
CA ASP A 73 4.95 -4.68 6.63
C ASP A 73 4.45 -6.13 6.50
N ALA A 74 4.17 -6.76 7.64
CA ALA A 74 3.94 -8.21 7.74
C ALA A 74 2.60 -8.69 7.17
N PHE A 75 1.64 -7.77 7.03
CA PHE A 75 0.29 -8.04 6.51
C PHE A 75 -0.09 -6.90 5.56
N ALA A 76 0.69 -6.76 4.51
CA ALA A 76 0.76 -5.53 3.73
C ALA A 76 -0.58 -5.11 3.12
N GLY A 77 -1.38 -6.06 2.63
CA GLY A 77 -2.62 -5.79 1.91
C GLY A 77 -2.38 -4.88 0.71
N SER A 78 -2.80 -3.62 0.83
CA SER A 78 -2.54 -2.56 -0.16
C SER A 78 -1.12 -1.98 -0.10
N GLY A 79 -0.34 -2.32 0.92
CA GLY A 79 0.99 -1.77 1.22
C GLY A 79 0.96 -0.38 1.84
N ALA A 80 -0.21 0.14 2.23
CA ALA A 80 -0.36 1.54 2.64
C ALA A 80 0.54 1.94 3.81
N LEU A 81 0.84 1.04 4.75
CA LEU A 81 1.78 1.31 5.85
C LEU A 81 3.23 1.28 5.38
N GLY A 82 3.64 0.23 4.65
CA GLY A 82 5.00 0.17 4.10
C GLY A 82 5.33 1.32 3.14
N PHE A 83 4.39 1.74 2.29
CA PHE A 83 4.58 2.92 1.44
C PHE A 83 4.68 4.23 2.24
N GLU A 84 3.92 4.37 3.33
CA GLU A 84 4.04 5.53 4.22
C GLU A 84 5.40 5.54 4.92
N ALA A 85 5.91 4.38 5.34
CA ALA A 85 7.25 4.24 5.91
C ALA A 85 8.36 4.63 4.91
N ALA A 86 8.28 4.12 3.68
CA ALA A 86 9.21 4.47 2.61
C ALA A 86 9.09 5.95 2.21
N SER A 87 7.88 6.53 2.22
CA SER A 87 7.69 7.96 1.99
C SER A 87 8.39 8.81 3.05
N ARG A 88 8.42 8.33 4.30
CA ARG A 88 9.08 8.95 5.45
C ARG A 88 10.56 8.53 5.59
N GLY A 89 11.20 8.03 4.54
CA GLY A 89 12.65 7.85 4.52
C GLY A 89 13.18 6.49 4.97
N ALA A 90 12.32 5.49 5.24
CA ALA A 90 12.79 4.13 5.52
C ALA A 90 13.75 3.64 4.41
N SER A 91 14.90 3.11 4.81
CA SER A 91 15.98 2.70 3.90
C SER A 91 15.61 1.44 3.11
N HIS A 92 14.77 0.60 3.71
CA HIS A 92 14.24 -0.59 3.08
C HIS A 92 12.87 -0.93 3.68
N VAL A 93 11.95 -1.39 2.83
CA VAL A 93 10.67 -1.94 3.26
C VAL A 93 10.48 -3.31 2.64
N SER A 94 10.34 -4.33 3.48
CA SER A 94 9.94 -5.67 3.08
C SER A 94 8.43 -5.81 3.27
N PHE A 95 7.74 -6.33 2.27
CA PHE A 95 6.29 -6.55 2.32
C PHE A 95 6.01 -8.05 2.34
N LEU A 96 5.18 -8.49 3.28
CA LEU A 96 4.65 -9.85 3.35
C LEU A 96 3.14 -9.79 3.09
N GLU A 97 2.68 -10.54 2.10
CA GLU A 97 1.27 -10.60 1.72
C GLU A 97 0.89 -12.02 1.29
N GLN A 98 -0.15 -12.57 1.92
CA GLN A 98 -0.59 -13.95 1.71
C GLN A 98 -1.59 -14.06 0.56
N HIS A 99 -2.46 -13.07 0.37
CA HIS A 99 -3.52 -13.13 -0.61
C HIS A 99 -2.98 -12.88 -2.03
N PRO A 100 -3.12 -13.84 -2.98
CA PRO A 100 -2.49 -13.74 -4.30
C PRO A 100 -2.86 -12.48 -5.08
N LEU A 101 -4.12 -12.04 -5.04
CA LEU A 101 -4.55 -10.81 -5.72
C LEU A 101 -3.97 -9.55 -5.08
N ALA A 102 -3.85 -9.50 -3.75
CA ALA A 102 -3.27 -8.35 -3.06
C ALA A 102 -1.77 -8.29 -3.35
N SER A 103 -1.07 -9.43 -3.27
CA SER A 103 0.35 -9.55 -3.59
C SER A 103 0.67 -9.09 -5.01
N GLN A 104 -0.11 -9.51 -6.02
CA GLN A 104 0.07 -9.06 -7.41
C GLN A 104 -0.14 -7.55 -7.57
N MET A 105 -1.16 -6.99 -6.90
CA MET A 105 -1.44 -5.57 -6.98
C MET A 105 -0.35 -4.75 -6.28
N LEU A 106 0.08 -5.20 -5.10
CA LEU A 106 1.17 -4.62 -4.32
C LEU A 106 2.48 -4.60 -5.13
N ALA A 107 2.84 -5.71 -5.79
CA ALA A 107 4.03 -5.77 -6.64
C ALA A 107 4.01 -4.73 -7.77
N ARG A 108 2.84 -4.51 -8.41
CA ARG A 108 2.68 -3.46 -9.43
C ARG A 108 2.79 -2.07 -8.84
N GLN A 109 2.25 -1.86 -7.64
CA GLN A 109 2.35 -0.58 -6.95
C GLN A 109 3.81 -0.28 -6.61
N ILE A 110 4.55 -1.25 -6.04
CA ILE A 110 5.98 -1.11 -5.74
C ILE A 110 6.76 -0.66 -6.98
N ALA A 111 6.51 -1.27 -8.14
CA ALA A 111 7.17 -0.89 -9.39
C ALA A 111 6.80 0.52 -9.90
N SER A 112 5.71 1.11 -9.41
CA SER A 112 5.30 2.46 -9.77
C SER A 112 5.93 3.55 -8.89
N PHE A 113 6.39 3.21 -7.69
CA PHE A 113 6.90 4.15 -6.67
C PHE A 113 8.38 4.48 -6.88
#